data_AF-A0A2W6D6M5-F1
#
_entry.id   AF-A0A2W6D6M5-F1
#
_cell.length_a   1.000
_cell.length_b   1.000
_cell.length_c   1.000
_cell.angle_alpha   90.00
_cell.angle_beta   90.00
_cell.angle_gamma   90.00
#
_symmetry.space_group_name_H-M   'P 1'
#
loop_
_entity.id
_entity.type
_entity.pdbx_description
1 polymer ?
#
loop_
_entity_poly.entity_id
_entity_poly.type
_entity_poly.pdbx_seq_one_letter_code
_entity_poly.pdbx_strand_id
1 'polypeptide(L)'
;MDDIRSAILSGDLAALAGLPVPATYQAMVVRADDVDMFGDLPTKDKDPRKSLHLQDVSTPELGPGEAIVAVMASAINYNTVWTSIFEPVSTFDFLKRYGKSSDLARKHDQPYHVVGSDLAGVVLRVGPGVTKWKPGDQVVAHCLSVELEDPQGHDDTMMDPQQRIWGFETNFGGLAELALVKSNQLMPKA
;
A
#
# COMPACT_ATOMS: atom_id res chain seq x y z
N MET A 1 0.14 -18.40 1.27
CA MET A 1 1.26 -17.52 0.87
C MET A 1 2.43 -18.33 0.30
N ASP A 2 2.75 -19.49 0.88
CA ASP A 2 3.86 -20.34 0.44
C ASP A 2 3.79 -20.79 -1.02
N ASP A 3 2.61 -21.17 -1.52
CA ASP A 3 2.44 -21.55 -2.94
C ASP A 3 2.73 -20.40 -3.89
N ILE A 4 2.30 -19.18 -3.54
CA ILE A 4 2.58 -17.96 -4.31
C ILE A 4 4.09 -17.71 -4.35
N ARG A 5 4.76 -17.77 -3.19
CA ARG A 5 6.22 -17.60 -3.10
C ARG A 5 6.94 -18.67 -3.90
N SER A 6 6.51 -19.92 -3.81
CA SER A 6 7.10 -21.06 -4.53
C SER A 6 6.96 -20.91 -6.05
N ALA A 7 5.79 -20.48 -6.54
CA ALA A 7 5.56 -20.19 -7.95
C ALA A 7 6.47 -19.05 -8.46
N ILE A 8 6.62 -17.97 -7.69
CA ILE A 8 7.50 -16.86 -8.07
C ILE A 8 8.96 -17.30 -8.10
N LEU A 9 9.44 -17.99 -7.06
CA LEU A 9 10.84 -18.43 -6.95
C LEU A 9 11.22 -19.50 -7.98
N SER A 10 10.26 -20.31 -8.45
CA SER A 10 10.47 -21.30 -9.51
C SER A 10 10.31 -20.72 -10.93
N GLY A 11 9.85 -19.48 -11.06
CA GLY A 11 9.59 -18.83 -12.34
C GLY A 11 8.27 -19.23 -13.01
N ASP A 12 7.42 -20.03 -12.35
CA ASP A 12 6.09 -20.42 -12.83
C ASP A 12 5.06 -19.31 -12.54
N LEU A 13 5.27 -18.15 -13.16
CA LEU A 13 4.40 -16.99 -12.96
C LEU A 13 3.00 -17.19 -13.53
N ALA A 14 2.84 -18.09 -14.51
CA ALA A 14 1.56 -18.41 -15.12
C ALA A 14 0.61 -19.11 -14.12
N ALA A 15 1.15 -19.89 -13.17
CA ALA A 15 0.36 -20.56 -12.15
C ALA A 15 -0.34 -19.57 -11.17
N LEU A 16 0.19 -18.36 -11.00
CA LEU A 16 -0.33 -17.37 -10.05
C LEU A 16 -1.80 -16.98 -10.31
N ALA A 17 -2.25 -17.04 -11.56
CA ALA A 17 -3.64 -16.78 -11.92
C ALA A 17 -4.62 -17.80 -11.29
N GLY A 18 -4.16 -19.04 -11.07
CA GLY A 18 -4.97 -20.12 -10.46
C GLY A 18 -4.89 -20.19 -8.95
N LEU A 19 -3.85 -19.62 -8.33
CA LEU A 19 -3.68 -19.68 -6.87
C LEU A 19 -4.61 -18.70 -6.14
N PRO A 20 -5.30 -19.11 -5.05
CA PRO A 20 -6.16 -18.21 -4.31
C PRO A 20 -5.35 -17.07 -3.66
N VAL A 21 -5.91 -15.86 -3.65
CA VAL A 21 -5.36 -14.77 -2.83
C VAL A 21 -5.62 -15.10 -1.36
N PRO A 22 -4.60 -15.08 -0.47
CA PRO A 22 -4.79 -15.32 0.95
C PRO A 22 -5.82 -14.36 1.56
N ALA A 23 -6.60 -14.83 2.53
CA ALA A 23 -7.53 -13.98 3.28
C ALA A 23 -6.81 -13.00 4.24
N THR A 24 -5.61 -13.37 4.68
CA THR A 24 -4.73 -12.55 5.52
C THR A 24 -3.29 -12.62 5.02
N TYR A 25 -2.48 -11.62 5.36
CA TYR A 25 -1.07 -11.55 5.00
C TYR A 25 -0.27 -10.81 6.08
N GLN A 26 1.04 -11.08 6.17
CA GLN A 26 1.92 -10.37 7.10
C GLN A 26 2.28 -8.98 6.58
N ALA A 27 2.21 -7.98 7.45
CA ALA A 27 2.50 -6.59 7.14
C ALA A 27 3.22 -5.90 8.29
N MET A 28 4.05 -4.91 7.97
CA MET A 28 4.56 -3.95 8.93
C MET A 28 3.54 -2.84 9.12
N VAL A 29 3.06 -2.64 10.35
CA VAL A 29 1.99 -1.70 10.65
C VAL A 29 2.35 -0.75 11.79
N VAL A 30 1.78 0.45 11.76
CA VAL A 30 1.52 1.26 12.97
C VAL A 30 0.06 1.11 13.37
N ARG A 31 -0.28 1.36 14.65
CA ARG A 31 -1.64 1.20 15.20
C ARG A 31 -2.22 2.52 15.66
N ALA A 32 -3.54 2.67 15.55
CA ALA A 32 -4.24 3.89 15.94
C ALA A 32 -4.13 4.16 17.46
N ASP A 33 -4.10 3.10 18.27
CA ASP A 33 -3.97 3.18 19.72
C ASP A 33 -2.57 3.65 20.19
N ASP A 34 -1.57 3.57 19.30
CA ASP A 34 -0.18 3.93 19.59
C ASP A 34 0.14 5.39 19.26
N VAL A 35 -0.80 6.17 18.71
CA VAL A 35 -0.53 7.52 18.16
C VAL A 35 0.11 8.46 19.20
N ASP A 36 -0.30 8.38 20.46
CA ASP A 36 0.20 9.24 21.53
C ASP A 36 1.39 8.62 22.29
N MET A 37 1.91 7.45 21.86
CA MET A 37 2.89 6.67 22.63
C MET A 37 4.22 7.38 22.87
N PHE A 38 4.59 8.34 22.02
CA PHE A 38 5.84 9.09 22.12
C PHE A 38 5.69 10.39 22.92
N GLY A 39 4.47 10.83 23.25
CA GLY A 39 4.22 12.07 23.98
C GLY A 39 5.08 13.25 23.51
N ASP A 40 5.71 13.94 24.47
CA ASP A 40 6.57 15.11 24.24
C ASP A 40 8.05 14.76 24.00
N LEU A 41 8.38 13.50 23.67
CA LEU A 41 9.76 13.15 23.36
C LEU A 41 10.29 13.95 22.16
N PRO A 42 11.55 14.43 22.20
CA PRO A 42 12.18 15.03 21.02
C PRO A 42 12.17 14.06 19.83
N THR A 43 11.98 14.56 18.60
CA THR A 43 11.93 13.74 17.36
C THR A 43 13.07 12.72 17.27
N LYS A 44 14.30 13.12 17.63
CA LYS A 44 15.49 12.24 17.58
C LYS A 44 15.43 11.04 18.54
N ASP A 45 14.60 11.11 19.58
CA ASP A 45 14.48 10.10 20.64
C ASP A 45 13.25 9.20 20.42
N LYS A 46 12.40 9.52 19.42
CA LYS A 46 11.29 8.67 18.98
C LYS A 46 11.86 7.49 18.18
N ASP A 47 11.69 6.29 18.72
CA ASP A 47 12.27 5.05 18.17
C ASP A 47 11.22 4.27 17.35
N PRO A 48 11.36 4.21 16.02
CA PRO A 48 10.45 3.46 15.13
C PRO A 48 10.22 2.01 15.53
N ARG A 49 11.21 1.37 16.19
CA ARG A 49 11.12 -0.04 16.60
C ARG A 49 10.06 -0.30 17.67
N LYS A 50 9.55 0.76 18.32
CA LYS A 50 8.51 0.65 19.36
C LYS A 50 7.09 0.71 18.78
N SER A 51 6.91 1.38 17.64
CA SER A 51 5.61 1.65 17.02
C SER A 51 5.31 0.78 15.79
N LEU A 52 6.35 0.25 15.15
CA LEU A 52 6.22 -0.67 14.02
C LEU A 52 6.04 -2.10 14.53
N HIS A 53 4.93 -2.72 14.14
CA HIS A 53 4.56 -4.09 14.51
C HIS A 53 4.47 -4.96 13.26
N LEU A 54 5.07 -6.15 13.31
CA LEU A 54 4.75 -7.21 12.36
C LEU A 54 3.40 -7.82 12.75
N GLN A 55 2.42 -7.78 11.86
CA GLN A 55 1.05 -8.20 12.15
C GLN A 55 0.41 -8.89 10.94
N ASP A 56 -0.39 -9.94 11.18
CA ASP A 56 -1.31 -10.48 10.18
C ASP A 56 -2.52 -9.55 10.03
N VAL A 57 -2.78 -9.10 8.81
CA VAL A 57 -3.91 -8.21 8.47
C VAL A 57 -4.79 -8.84 7.39
N SER A 58 -6.06 -8.45 7.35
CA SER A 58 -6.99 -8.92 6.31
C SER A 58 -6.62 -8.35 4.95
N THR A 59 -6.69 -9.20 3.92
CA THR A 59 -6.56 -8.77 2.52
C THR A 59 -7.72 -7.84 2.16
N PRO A 60 -7.45 -6.62 1.65
CA PRO A 60 -8.51 -5.68 1.29
C PRO A 60 -9.29 -6.17 0.08
N GLU A 61 -10.55 -5.73 0.00
CA GLU A 61 -11.36 -5.94 -1.20
C GLU A 61 -10.75 -5.20 -2.40
N LEU A 62 -10.62 -5.93 -3.51
CA LEU A 62 -10.09 -5.44 -4.77
C LEU A 62 -11.17 -4.69 -5.55
N GLY A 63 -10.99 -3.38 -5.72
CA GLY A 63 -11.89 -2.50 -6.45
C GLY A 63 -11.51 -2.35 -7.94
N PRO A 64 -12.32 -1.60 -8.71
CA PRO A 64 -12.02 -1.27 -10.10
C PRO A 64 -10.68 -0.54 -10.25
N GLY A 65 -9.95 -0.83 -11.32
CA GLY A 65 -8.69 -0.13 -11.63
C GLY A 65 -7.52 -0.44 -10.69
N GLU A 66 -7.67 -1.33 -9.71
CA GLU A 66 -6.65 -1.71 -8.74
C GLU A 66 -5.97 -3.04 -9.06
N ALA A 67 -4.86 -3.34 -8.37
CA ALA A 67 -4.17 -4.61 -8.41
C ALA A 67 -3.72 -5.03 -7.01
N ILE A 68 -3.84 -6.34 -6.73
CA ILE A 68 -3.14 -6.97 -5.60
C ILE A 68 -1.80 -7.48 -6.12
N VAL A 69 -0.73 -7.08 -5.46
CA VAL A 69 0.65 -7.46 -5.80
C VAL A 69 1.25 -8.30 -4.68
N ALA A 70 1.83 -9.45 -5.03
CA ALA A 70 2.72 -10.19 -4.14
C ALA A 70 4.05 -9.45 -4.09
N VAL A 71 4.34 -8.83 -2.95
CA VAL A 71 5.53 -8.00 -2.79
C VAL A 71 6.72 -8.92 -2.50
N MET A 72 7.75 -8.81 -3.34
CA MET A 72 9.02 -9.53 -3.17
C MET A 72 10.04 -8.71 -2.40
N ALA A 73 10.01 -7.39 -2.58
CA ALA A 73 10.83 -6.43 -1.86
C ALA A 73 10.14 -5.07 -1.78
N SER A 74 10.52 -4.29 -0.77
CA SER A 74 10.13 -2.90 -0.58
C SER A 74 11.34 -2.10 -0.07
N ALA A 75 11.14 -0.84 0.27
CA ALA A 75 12.17 0.06 0.78
C ALA A 75 11.65 0.86 1.98
N ILE A 76 12.59 1.37 2.79
CA ILE A 76 12.29 2.31 3.86
C ILE A 76 12.61 3.71 3.35
N ASN A 77 11.59 4.55 3.29
CA ASN A 77 11.71 5.95 2.95
C ASN A 77 11.58 6.85 4.18
N TYR A 78 11.90 8.13 4.03
CA TYR A 78 11.63 9.11 5.08
C TYR A 78 10.17 9.14 5.50
N ASN A 79 9.22 9.04 4.55
CA ASN A 79 7.80 9.02 4.90
C ASN A 79 7.42 7.81 5.80
N THR A 80 8.10 6.67 5.64
CA THR A 80 7.96 5.50 6.51
C THR A 80 8.45 5.81 7.92
N VAL A 81 9.60 6.50 8.03
CA VAL A 81 10.13 6.95 9.32
C VAL A 81 9.16 7.94 9.98
N TRP A 82 8.70 8.95 9.25
CA TRP A 82 7.72 9.94 9.73
C TRP A 82 6.43 9.29 10.23
N THR A 83 5.88 8.33 9.48
CA THR A 83 4.72 7.54 9.92
C THR A 83 5.01 6.78 11.21
N SER A 84 6.18 6.13 11.31
CA SER A 84 6.54 5.34 12.50
C SER A 84 6.71 6.18 13.76
N ILE A 85 6.96 7.48 13.66
CA ILE A 85 7.08 8.37 14.81
C ILE A 85 5.89 9.33 14.97
N PHE A 86 4.84 9.12 14.15
CA PHE A 86 3.60 9.91 14.10
C PHE A 86 3.81 11.42 13.87
N GLU A 87 4.80 11.79 13.06
CA GLU A 87 5.12 13.19 12.77
C GLU A 87 4.99 13.54 11.28
N PRO A 88 4.74 14.82 10.93
CA PRO A 88 4.44 15.93 11.84
C PRO A 88 3.03 15.82 12.46
N VAL A 89 2.19 14.96 11.88
CA VAL A 89 0.90 14.53 12.40
C VAL A 89 0.73 13.03 12.11
N SER A 90 -0.18 12.39 12.83
CA SER A 90 -0.50 10.97 12.61
C SER A 90 -1.10 10.72 11.21
N THR A 91 -0.63 9.67 10.53
CA THR A 91 -1.19 9.29 9.22
C THR A 91 -2.64 8.85 9.28
N PHE A 92 -3.13 8.43 10.46
CA PHE A 92 -4.53 8.03 10.64
C PHE A 92 -5.51 9.17 10.33
N ASP A 93 -5.10 10.43 10.47
CA ASP A 93 -5.94 11.57 10.07
C ASP A 93 -6.15 11.64 8.56
N PHE A 94 -5.11 11.34 7.76
CA PHE A 94 -5.23 11.23 6.31
C PHE A 94 -6.12 10.05 5.92
N LEU A 95 -5.92 8.88 6.55
CA LEU A 95 -6.70 7.68 6.29
C LEU A 95 -8.19 7.86 6.61
N LYS A 96 -8.52 8.49 7.74
CA LYS A 96 -9.92 8.81 8.12
C LYS A 96 -10.57 9.80 7.17
N ARG A 97 -9.81 10.80 6.67
CA ARG A 97 -10.34 11.75 5.68
C ARG A 97 -10.58 11.06 4.35
N TYR A 98 -9.63 10.24 3.89
CA TYR A 98 -9.77 9.49 2.65
C TYR A 98 -10.89 8.46 2.72
N GLY A 99 -11.01 7.70 3.81
CA GLY A 99 -12.08 6.73 4.01
C GLY A 99 -13.51 7.31 3.97
N LYS A 100 -13.65 8.64 4.10
CA LYS A 100 -14.93 9.36 3.98
C LYS A 100 -15.20 9.89 2.57
N SER A 101 -14.24 9.83 1.63
CA SER A 101 -14.40 10.42 0.30
C SER A 101 -15.27 9.57 -0.62
N SER A 102 -15.26 8.23 -0.47
CA SER A 102 -16.10 7.31 -1.24
C SER A 102 -16.26 5.97 -0.55
N ASP A 103 -17.23 5.17 -0.99
CA ASP A 103 -17.42 3.80 -0.48
C ASP A 103 -16.21 2.90 -0.77
N LEU A 104 -15.56 3.08 -1.91
CA LEU A 104 -14.33 2.33 -2.26
C LEU A 104 -13.15 2.73 -1.37
N ALA A 105 -13.05 4.00 -0.98
CA ALA A 105 -11.96 4.51 -0.15
C ALA A 105 -12.06 4.06 1.31
N ARG A 106 -13.27 3.70 1.78
CA ARG A 106 -13.55 3.30 3.18
C ARG A 106 -12.59 2.24 3.71
N LYS A 107 -12.15 1.31 2.85
CA LYS A 107 -11.20 0.25 3.23
C LYS A 107 -9.88 0.78 3.78
N HIS A 108 -9.47 2.01 3.47
CA HIS A 108 -8.21 2.57 3.96
C HIS A 108 -8.29 3.08 5.41
N ASP A 109 -9.49 3.40 5.91
CA ASP A 109 -9.71 3.78 7.31
C ASP A 109 -9.81 2.52 8.18
N GLN A 110 -8.67 2.11 8.72
CA GLN A 110 -8.51 0.92 9.55
C GLN A 110 -7.87 1.30 10.89
N PRO A 111 -8.02 0.47 11.94
CA PRO A 111 -7.31 0.69 13.22
C PRO A 111 -5.79 0.44 13.12
N TYR A 112 -5.30 0.02 11.95
CA TYR A 112 -3.89 -0.18 11.62
C TYR A 112 -3.55 0.50 10.29
N HIS A 113 -2.28 0.84 10.09
CA HIS A 113 -1.78 1.36 8.82
C HIS A 113 -0.60 0.52 8.34
N VAL A 114 -0.79 -0.23 7.25
CA VAL A 114 0.29 -0.93 6.54
C VAL A 114 1.13 0.08 5.77
N VAL A 115 2.37 0.27 6.20
CA VAL A 115 3.27 1.30 5.66
C VAL A 115 4.04 0.83 4.43
N GLY A 116 4.76 1.75 3.78
CA GLY A 116 5.73 1.46 2.72
C GLY A 116 5.26 1.98 1.35
N SER A 117 6.09 2.80 0.72
CA SER A 117 5.74 3.51 -0.52
C SER A 117 6.49 3.02 -1.76
N ASP A 118 7.14 1.87 -1.65
CA ASP A 118 7.78 1.18 -2.75
C ASP A 118 7.37 -0.28 -2.76
N LEU A 119 7.32 -0.89 -3.95
CA LEU A 119 7.34 -2.33 -4.10
C LEU A 119 8.12 -2.74 -5.34
N ALA A 120 8.67 -3.95 -5.29
CA ALA A 120 8.96 -4.78 -6.44
C ALA A 120 8.29 -6.13 -6.20
N GLY A 121 7.53 -6.63 -7.17
CA GLY A 121 6.69 -7.80 -6.95
C GLY A 121 6.07 -8.36 -8.21
N VAL A 122 5.07 -9.22 -8.02
CA VAL A 122 4.32 -9.86 -9.10
C VAL A 122 2.83 -9.63 -8.89
N VAL A 123 2.14 -9.20 -9.94
CA VAL A 123 0.67 -9.01 -9.91
C VAL A 123 0.00 -10.36 -9.64
N LEU A 124 -0.88 -10.41 -8.64
CA LEU A 124 -1.69 -11.59 -8.32
C LEU A 124 -3.09 -11.49 -8.92
N ARG A 125 -3.74 -10.34 -8.78
CA ARG A 125 -5.09 -10.08 -9.27
C ARG A 125 -5.22 -8.63 -9.71
N VAL A 126 -6.11 -8.40 -10.67
CA VAL A 126 -6.47 -7.06 -11.14
C VAL A 126 -7.98 -6.89 -11.06
N GLY A 127 -8.40 -5.68 -10.71
CA GLY A 127 -9.80 -5.33 -10.61
C GLY A 127 -10.46 -5.06 -11.97
N PRO A 128 -11.79 -4.85 -11.99
CA PRO A 128 -12.51 -4.47 -13.20
C PRO A 128 -11.88 -3.26 -13.91
N GLY A 129 -11.84 -3.30 -15.25
CA GLY A 129 -11.33 -2.21 -16.09
C GLY A 129 -9.81 -2.18 -16.28
N VAL A 130 -9.04 -2.98 -15.55
CA VAL A 130 -7.59 -3.11 -15.78
C VAL A 130 -7.33 -3.95 -17.03
N THR A 131 -6.65 -3.37 -18.02
CA THR A 131 -6.32 -4.04 -19.29
C THR A 131 -4.83 -4.14 -19.57
N LYS A 132 -4.02 -3.24 -18.98
CA LYS A 132 -2.56 -3.18 -19.17
C LYS A 132 -1.81 -4.28 -18.42
N TRP A 133 -2.39 -4.79 -17.34
CA TRP A 133 -1.75 -5.72 -16.40
C TRP A 133 -2.58 -6.98 -16.22
N LYS A 134 -1.89 -8.09 -15.93
CA LYS A 134 -2.49 -9.40 -15.65
C LYS A 134 -1.69 -10.13 -14.56
N PRO A 135 -2.29 -11.15 -13.90
CA PRO A 135 -1.56 -12.01 -12.98
C PRO A 135 -0.27 -12.57 -13.62
N GLY A 136 0.83 -12.57 -12.87
CA GLY A 136 2.15 -12.98 -13.33
C GLY A 136 3.04 -11.86 -13.88
N ASP A 137 2.51 -10.66 -14.11
CA ASP A 137 3.33 -9.53 -14.53
C ASP A 137 4.27 -9.08 -13.39
N GLN A 138 5.56 -8.95 -13.71
CA GLN A 138 6.57 -8.45 -12.78
C GLN A 138 6.60 -6.92 -12.80
N VAL A 139 6.44 -6.31 -11.63
CA VAL A 139 6.19 -4.88 -11.51
C VAL A 139 7.01 -4.23 -10.41
N VAL A 140 7.28 -2.95 -10.61
CA VAL A 140 7.55 -1.98 -9.54
C VAL A 140 6.38 -0.98 -9.50
N ALA A 141 6.28 -0.15 -8.46
CA ALA A 141 5.24 0.88 -8.38
C ALA A 141 5.82 2.24 -8.00
N HIS A 142 5.27 3.31 -8.59
CA HIS A 142 5.45 4.66 -8.06
C HIS A 142 4.40 4.96 -6.98
N CYS A 143 4.71 5.87 -6.06
CA CYS A 143 3.86 6.13 -4.90
C CYS A 143 2.71 7.11 -5.16
N LEU A 144 2.72 7.89 -6.25
CA LEU A 144 1.64 8.83 -6.54
C LEU A 144 0.31 8.11 -6.85
N SER A 145 -0.71 8.32 -6.03
CA SER A 145 -2.09 7.87 -6.23
C SER A 145 -2.98 9.07 -6.51
N VAL A 146 -3.60 9.12 -7.69
CA VAL A 146 -4.52 10.18 -8.12
C VAL A 146 -5.89 9.60 -8.47
N GLU A 147 -6.95 10.38 -8.29
CA GLU A 147 -8.31 10.00 -8.72
C GLU A 147 -8.62 10.49 -10.14
N LEU A 148 -8.10 11.66 -10.52
CA LEU A 148 -8.30 12.33 -11.81
C LEU A 148 -9.77 12.66 -12.13
N GLU A 149 -10.61 12.76 -11.11
CA GLU A 149 -12.00 13.25 -11.23
C GLU A 149 -12.05 14.77 -11.41
N ASP A 150 -11.05 15.50 -10.91
CA ASP A 150 -10.98 16.97 -11.05
C ASP A 150 -10.17 17.36 -12.30
N PRO A 151 -10.63 18.37 -13.09
CA PRO A 151 -9.93 18.79 -14.30
C PRO A 151 -8.50 19.31 -14.09
N GLN A 152 -8.15 19.77 -12.88
CA GLN A 152 -6.82 20.33 -12.60
C GLN A 152 -5.68 19.32 -12.85
N GLY A 153 -5.94 18.03 -12.66
CA GLY A 153 -4.94 16.97 -12.84
C GLY A 153 -4.71 16.52 -14.28
N HIS A 154 -5.41 17.08 -15.27
CA HIS A 154 -5.40 16.56 -16.66
C HIS A 154 -4.28 17.13 -17.54
N ASP A 155 -3.64 18.23 -17.15
CA ASP A 155 -2.41 18.75 -17.79
C ASP A 155 -1.15 18.27 -17.04
N ASP A 156 -1.24 18.24 -15.70
CA ASP A 156 -0.22 17.69 -14.81
C ASP A 156 -0.91 16.97 -13.63
N THR A 157 -0.70 15.66 -13.50
CA THR A 157 -1.33 14.86 -12.44
C THR A 157 -0.89 15.26 -11.04
N MET A 158 0.24 15.97 -10.90
CA MET A 158 0.68 16.55 -9.63
C MET A 158 -0.23 17.68 -9.14
N MET A 159 -1.06 18.23 -10.03
CA MET A 159 -2.06 19.27 -9.72
C MET A 159 -3.43 18.67 -9.35
N ASP A 160 -3.58 17.34 -9.33
CA ASP A 160 -4.80 16.71 -8.85
C ASP A 160 -5.00 17.03 -7.36
N PRO A 161 -6.13 17.66 -6.96
CA PRO A 161 -6.37 18.08 -5.58
C PRO A 161 -6.64 16.91 -4.63
N GLN A 162 -6.78 15.69 -5.15
CA GLN A 162 -6.98 14.44 -4.43
C GLN A 162 -5.77 13.50 -4.52
N GLN A 163 -4.62 13.98 -5.03
CA GLN A 163 -3.39 13.21 -5.04
C GLN A 163 -2.98 12.80 -3.62
N ARG A 164 -2.41 11.61 -3.51
CA ARG A 164 -1.93 11.01 -2.26
C ARG A 164 -0.67 10.20 -2.50
N ILE A 165 0.15 10.06 -1.47
CA ILE A 165 1.29 9.14 -1.44
C ILE A 165 0.84 7.78 -0.91
N TRP A 166 0.93 6.75 -1.75
CA TRP A 166 0.60 5.37 -1.41
C TRP A 166 1.47 4.84 -0.27
N GLY A 167 0.85 4.15 0.70
CA GLY A 167 1.51 3.65 1.91
C GLY A 167 1.90 4.72 2.93
N PHE A 168 1.43 5.96 2.72
CA PHE A 168 1.57 7.10 3.64
C PHE A 168 0.21 7.77 3.89
N GLU A 169 -0.45 8.26 2.84
CA GLU A 169 -1.81 8.83 2.88
C GLU A 169 -2.88 7.82 2.42
N THR A 170 -2.45 6.62 2.00
CA THR A 170 -3.31 5.47 1.77
C THR A 170 -2.79 4.29 2.59
N ASN A 171 -3.70 3.43 3.03
CA ASN A 171 -3.34 2.14 3.62
C ASN A 171 -2.80 1.14 2.56
N PHE A 172 -2.49 -0.09 3.01
CA PHE A 172 -2.08 -1.23 2.17
C PHE A 172 -0.79 -0.99 1.37
N GLY A 173 0.19 -0.39 2.04
CA GLY A 173 1.54 -0.12 1.52
C GLY A 173 2.39 -1.38 1.25
N GLY A 174 3.61 -1.13 0.78
CA GLY A 174 4.53 -2.14 0.28
C GLY A 174 5.41 -2.85 1.32
N LEU A 175 5.49 -2.39 2.59
CA LEU A 175 6.24 -3.12 3.63
C LEU A 175 5.40 -4.28 4.19
N ALA A 176 5.03 -5.21 3.31
CA ALA A 176 4.18 -6.34 3.59
C ALA A 176 4.38 -7.46 2.56
N GLU A 177 3.73 -8.60 2.75
CA GLU A 177 3.71 -9.69 1.76
C GLU A 177 2.78 -9.39 0.58
N LEU A 178 1.70 -8.65 0.81
CA LEU A 178 0.75 -8.19 -0.21
C LEU A 178 0.57 -6.68 -0.15
N ALA A 179 0.38 -6.06 -1.31
CA ALA A 179 0.04 -4.65 -1.43
C ALA A 179 -1.20 -4.48 -2.32
N LEU A 180 -2.00 -3.46 -2.01
CA LEU A 180 -3.07 -2.98 -2.88
C LEU A 180 -2.62 -1.65 -3.50
N VAL A 181 -2.59 -1.60 -4.82
CA VAL A 181 -2.16 -0.42 -5.59
C VAL A 181 -3.14 -0.14 -6.72
N LYS A 182 -3.23 1.12 -7.15
CA LYS A 182 -3.90 1.42 -8.42
C LYS A 182 -3.06 0.91 -9.58
N SER A 183 -3.71 0.40 -10.61
CA SER A 183 -3.05 -0.17 -11.79
C SER A 183 -2.24 0.85 -12.59
N ASN A 184 -2.57 2.15 -12.48
CA ASN A 184 -1.81 3.24 -13.06
C ASN A 184 -0.52 3.60 -12.29
N GLN A 185 -0.31 3.04 -11.09
CA GLN A 185 0.95 3.17 -10.34
C GLN A 185 2.04 2.21 -10.82
N LEU A 186 1.64 1.14 -11.50
CA LEU A 186 2.51 0.04 -11.87
C LEU A 186 3.41 0.40 -13.06
N MET A 187 4.65 -0.08 -12.99
CA MET A 187 5.65 -0.01 -14.05
C MET A 187 6.31 -1.39 -14.20
N PRO A 188 6.78 -1.78 -15.40
CA PRO A 188 7.40 -3.08 -15.58
C PRO A 188 8.71 -3.13 -14.77
N LYS A 189 8.94 -4.27 -14.10
CA LYS A 189 10.22 -4.53 -13.46
C LYS A 189 11.28 -4.80 -14.53
N ALA A 190 12.31 -3.96 -14.60
CA ALA A 190 13.49 -4.18 -15.45
C ALA A 190 14.44 -5.26 -14.86
#